data_AF-A0A7C8CV38-F1
#
_entry.id   AF-A0A7C8CV38-F1
#
_cell.length_a   1.000
_cell.length_b   1.000
_cell.length_c   1.000
_cell.angle_alpha   90.00
_cell.angle_beta   90.00
_cell.angle_gamma   90.00
#
_symmetry.space_group_name_H-M   'P 1'
#
loop_
_entity.id
_entity.type
_entity.pdbx_description
1 polymer ?
#
loop_
_entity_poly.entity_id
_entity_poly.type
_entity_poly.pdbx_seq_one_letter_code
_entity_poly.pdbx_strand_id
1 'polypeptide(L)'
;MMRLGSVLKNARGKESRAQFARKLELSYTFVRAMEHGLRFPSDKVLLDIADRLGENADELLLAAYCDRSPLLAEVLEARGVTIPPVGVEPIVTIDRNSHALQEAIRDEATEIPATKAITIQSPF
;
A
#
# COMPACT_ATOMS: atom_id res chain seq x y z
N MET A 1 5.30 -2.76 -15.95
CA MET A 1 5.62 -2.89 -14.51
C MET A 1 6.36 -4.21 -14.33
N MET A 2 7.32 -4.32 -13.42
CA MET A 2 8.07 -5.57 -13.19
C MET A 2 7.34 -6.47 -12.18
N ARG A 3 7.55 -7.79 -12.20
CA ARG A 3 6.90 -8.77 -11.31
C ARG A 3 7.25 -8.53 -9.86
N LEU A 4 8.53 -8.45 -9.52
CA LEU A 4 9.01 -8.15 -8.17
C LEU A 4 8.45 -6.82 -7.68
N GLY A 5 8.44 -5.80 -8.55
CA GLY A 5 7.88 -4.51 -8.19
C GLY A 5 6.39 -4.55 -7.90
N SER A 6 5.64 -5.44 -8.57
CA SER A 6 4.22 -5.71 -8.29
C SER A 6 4.03 -6.41 -6.95
N VAL A 7 4.80 -7.48 -6.70
CA VAL A 7 4.79 -8.21 -5.42
C VAL A 7 5.04 -7.24 -4.25
N LEU A 8 6.08 -6.41 -4.36
CA LEU A 8 6.42 -5.43 -3.30
C LEU A 8 5.34 -4.35 -3.12
N LYS A 9 4.73 -3.86 -4.21
CA LYS A 9 3.63 -2.88 -4.10
C LYS A 9 2.38 -3.50 -3.45
N ASN A 10 2.10 -4.76 -3.74
CA ASN A 10 0.98 -5.49 -3.16
C ASN A 10 1.23 -5.73 -1.66
N ALA A 11 2.42 -6.20 -1.29
CA ALA A 11 2.81 -6.38 0.12
C ALA A 11 2.78 -5.06 0.91
N ARG A 12 3.12 -3.93 0.28
CA ARG A 12 3.00 -2.59 0.88
C ARG A 12 1.55 -2.16 1.08
N GLY A 13 0.64 -2.55 0.18
CA GLY A 13 -0.77 -2.15 0.23
C GLY A 13 -0.95 -0.63 0.35
N LYS A 14 -1.64 -0.20 1.41
CA LYS A 14 -1.94 1.22 1.70
C LYS A 14 -0.82 1.94 2.46
N GLU A 15 0.22 1.23 2.91
CA GLU A 15 1.32 1.87 3.62
C GLU A 15 2.08 2.84 2.71
N SER A 16 2.51 3.97 3.28
CA SER A 16 3.41 4.85 2.56
C SER A 16 4.73 4.12 2.28
N ARG A 17 5.36 4.44 1.16
CA ARG A 17 6.65 3.84 0.78
C ARG A 17 7.75 4.10 1.83
N ALA A 18 7.66 5.19 2.60
CA ALA A 18 8.55 5.48 3.73
C ALA A 18 8.31 4.55 4.93
N GLN A 19 7.05 4.26 5.28
CA GLN A 19 6.72 3.26 6.32
C GLN A 19 7.20 1.88 5.90
N PHE A 20 6.93 1.48 4.66
CA PHE A 20 7.34 0.20 4.11
C PHE A 20 8.86 0.03 4.11
N ALA A 21 9.61 1.07 3.70
CA ALA A 21 11.06 1.05 3.74
C ALA A 21 11.61 0.86 5.16
N ARG A 22 11.00 1.51 6.18
CA ARG A 22 11.35 1.29 7.58
C ARG A 22 11.04 -0.13 8.04
N LYS A 23 9.88 -0.68 7.68
CA LYS A 23 9.50 -2.07 7.99
C LYS A 23 10.50 -3.07 7.41
N LEU A 24 11.00 -2.80 6.21
CA LEU A 24 11.99 -3.64 5.53
C LEU A 24 13.44 -3.38 5.97
N GLU A 25 13.69 -2.36 6.80
CA GLU A 25 15.05 -1.90 7.15
C GLU A 25 15.91 -1.54 5.92
N LEU A 26 15.26 -0.98 4.89
CA LEU A 26 15.89 -0.57 3.64
C LEU A 26 15.75 0.93 3.42
N SER A 27 16.59 1.50 2.55
CA SER A 27 16.45 2.91 2.21
C SER A 27 15.23 3.16 1.32
N TYR A 28 14.58 4.30 1.51
CA TYR A 28 13.44 4.73 0.69
C TYR A 28 13.74 4.69 -0.81
N THR A 29 14.93 5.16 -1.22
CA THR A 29 15.34 5.20 -2.63
C THR A 29 15.55 3.81 -3.19
N PHE A 30 16.05 2.87 -2.39
CA PHE A 30 16.22 1.49 -2.78
C PHE A 30 14.86 0.80 -2.99
N VAL A 31 13.95 0.94 -2.04
CA VAL A 31 12.57 0.41 -2.17
C VAL A 31 11.84 1.01 -3.37
N ARG A 32 11.95 2.34 -3.55
CA ARG A 32 11.41 3.03 -4.74
C ARG A 32 11.97 2.43 -6.03
N ALA A 33 13.28 2.25 -6.13
CA ALA A 33 13.91 1.70 -7.33
C ALA A 33 13.47 0.25 -7.59
N MET A 34 13.34 -0.59 -6.56
CA MET A 34 12.85 -1.96 -6.69
C MET A 34 11.40 -2.01 -7.19
N GLU A 35 10.49 -1.24 -6.59
CA GLU A 35 9.06 -1.21 -7.00
C GLU A 35 8.85 -0.70 -8.42
N HIS A 36 9.80 0.07 -8.96
CA HIS A 36 9.80 0.52 -10.35
C HIS A 36 10.62 -0.38 -11.30
N GLY A 37 11.26 -1.44 -10.79
CA GLY A 37 12.09 -2.33 -11.61
C GLY A 37 13.41 -1.71 -12.07
N LEU A 38 13.85 -0.62 -11.42
CA LEU A 38 15.08 0.10 -11.74
C LEU A 38 16.31 -0.47 -11.01
N ARG A 39 16.10 -1.30 -9.98
CA ARG A 39 17.17 -1.93 -9.22
C ARG A 39 16.77 -3.34 -8.79
N PHE A 40 17.68 -4.28 -9.00
CA PHE A 40 17.51 -5.67 -8.61
C PHE A 40 18.26 -5.92 -7.30
N PRO A 41 17.57 -6.31 -6.21
CA PRO A 41 18.22 -6.71 -4.96
C PRO A 41 18.99 -8.02 -5.14
N SER A 42 20.02 -8.24 -4.32
CA SER A 42 20.69 -9.55 -4.22
C SER A 42 19.80 -10.58 -3.55
N ASP A 43 20.10 -11.86 -3.72
CA ASP A 43 19.29 -12.96 -3.17
C ASP A 43 19.23 -12.90 -1.63
N LYS A 44 20.33 -12.56 -0.94
CA LYS A 44 20.33 -12.31 0.51
C LYS A 44 19.29 -11.25 0.92
N VAL A 45 19.21 -10.15 0.18
CA VAL A 45 18.26 -9.06 0.45
C VAL A 45 16.83 -9.51 0.18
N LEU A 46 16.59 -10.37 -0.81
CA LEU A 46 15.26 -10.94 -1.08
C LEU A 46 14.80 -11.85 0.06
N LEU A 47 15.70 -12.69 0.59
CA LEU A 47 15.43 -13.52 1.77
C LEU A 47 15.11 -12.66 3.00
N ASP A 48 15.92 -11.63 3.24
CA ASP A 48 15.76 -10.66 4.32
C ASP A 48 14.41 -9.90 4.22
N ILE A 49 13.96 -9.58 3.01
CA ILE A 49 12.66 -8.96 2.75
C ILE A 49 11.53 -9.96 3.04
N ALA A 50 11.64 -11.20 2.54
CA ALA A 50 10.62 -12.23 2.74
C ALA A 50 10.37 -12.51 4.22
N ASP A 51 11.45 -12.65 5.01
CA ASP A 51 11.40 -12.85 6.45
C ASP A 51 10.67 -11.69 7.17
N ARG A 52 11.02 -10.44 6.83
CA ARG A 52 10.38 -9.24 7.43
C ARG A 52 8.92 -9.05 7.04
N LEU A 53 8.51 -9.56 5.88
CA LEU A 53 7.12 -9.50 5.43
C LEU A 53 6.30 -10.71 5.88
N GLY A 54 6.94 -11.80 6.32
CA GLY A 54 6.28 -13.08 6.54
C GLY A 54 5.78 -13.71 5.23
N GLU A 55 6.44 -13.39 4.11
CA GLU A 55 6.05 -13.81 2.76
C GLU A 55 6.91 -14.99 2.28
N ASN A 56 6.44 -15.69 1.25
CA ASN A 56 7.19 -16.80 0.68
C ASN A 56 8.43 -16.30 -0.08
N ALA A 57 9.62 -16.67 0.41
CA ALA A 57 10.90 -16.32 -0.20
C ALA A 57 11.04 -16.81 -1.65
N ASP A 58 10.51 -18.00 -1.96
CA ASP A 58 10.59 -18.57 -3.31
C ASP A 58 9.82 -17.73 -4.33
N GLU A 59 8.70 -17.14 -3.92
CA GLU A 59 7.89 -16.27 -4.76
C GLU A 59 8.63 -14.97 -5.11
N LEU A 60 9.28 -14.36 -4.11
CA LEU A 60 10.07 -13.15 -4.30
C LEU A 60 11.30 -13.41 -5.18
N LEU A 61 12.00 -14.53 -4.95
CA LEU A 61 13.14 -14.95 -5.76
C LEU A 61 12.71 -15.19 -7.21
N LEU A 62 11.65 -15.97 -7.42
CA LEU A 62 11.13 -16.27 -8.74
C LEU A 62 10.73 -14.99 -9.49
N ALA A 63 10.00 -14.09 -8.84
CA ALA A 63 9.64 -12.80 -9.43
C ALA A 63 10.89 -11.99 -9.84
N ALA A 64 11.90 -11.93 -8.98
CA ALA A 64 13.14 -11.22 -9.25
C ALA A 64 13.93 -11.83 -10.42
N TYR A 65 14.03 -13.17 -10.51
CA TYR A 65 14.73 -13.82 -11.62
C TYR A 65 13.99 -13.68 -12.94
N CYS A 66 12.66 -13.78 -12.95
CA CYS A 66 11.84 -13.54 -14.14
C CYS A 66 11.95 -12.10 -14.64
N ASP A 67 12.15 -11.12 -13.75
CA ASP A 67 12.40 -9.73 -14.17
C ASP A 67 13.83 -9.52 -14.71
N ARG A 68 14.81 -10.28 -14.24
CA ARG A 68 16.19 -10.25 -14.75
C ARG A 68 16.34 -10.96 -16.09
N SER A 69 15.49 -11.96 -16.36
CA SER A 69 15.52 -12.78 -17.59
C SER A 69 14.11 -12.97 -18.15
N PRO A 70 13.68 -12.18 -19.14
CA PRO A 70 12.33 -12.29 -19.72
C PRO A 70 12.02 -13.68 -20.29
N LEU A 71 13.01 -14.31 -20.94
CA LEU A 71 12.89 -15.66 -21.51
C LEU A 71 12.67 -16.74 -20.44
N LEU A 72 13.15 -16.52 -19.21
CA LEU A 72 12.93 -17.47 -18.12
C LEU A 72 11.44 -17.60 -17.78
N ALA A 73 10.71 -16.48 -17.81
CA ALA A 73 9.28 -16.50 -17.54
C ALA A 73 8.51 -17.34 -18.57
N GLU A 74 8.80 -17.12 -19.86
CA GLU A 74 8.17 -17.86 -20.96
C GLU A 74 8.44 -19.38 -20.86
N VAL A 75 9.69 -19.77 -20.55
CA VAL A 75 10.07 -21.18 -20.40
C VAL A 75 9.38 -21.82 -19.19
N LEU A 76 9.28 -21.11 -18.07
CA LEU A 76 8.66 -21.63 -16.86
C LEU A 76 7.14 -21.77 -17.04
N GLU A 77 6.48 -20.80 -17.65
CA GLU A 77 5.06 -20.87 -18.02
C GLU A 77 4.80 -22.03 -18.98
N ALA A 78 5.64 -22.22 -20.01
CA ALA A 78 5.54 -23.35 -20.94
C ALA A 78 5.72 -24.72 -20.26
N ARG A 79 6.41 -24.77 -19.11
CA ARG A 79 6.58 -25.96 -18.28
C ARG A 79 5.49 -26.13 -17.22
N GLY A 80 4.47 -25.27 -17.22
CA GLY A 80 3.35 -25.31 -16.28
C GLY A 80 3.68 -24.76 -14.88
N VAL A 81 4.76 -24.00 -14.73
CA VAL A 81 5.09 -23.32 -13.47
C VAL A 81 4.26 -22.05 -13.35
N THR A 82 3.56 -21.88 -12.23
CA THR A 82 2.83 -20.65 -11.93
C THR A 82 3.81 -19.55 -11.51
N ILE A 83 3.80 -18.43 -12.24
CA ILE A 83 4.67 -17.27 -11.99
C ILE A 83 3.83 -16.12 -11.42
N PRO A 84 4.37 -15.32 -10.49
CA PRO A 84 3.67 -14.14 -9.99
C PRO A 84 3.24 -13.21 -11.13
N PRO A 85 1.96 -12.81 -11.18
CA PRO A 85 1.44 -11.99 -12.25
C PRO A 85 2.06 -10.59 -12.22
N VAL A 86 2.27 -10.03 -13.40
CA VAL A 86 2.67 -8.62 -13.54
C VAL A 86 1.44 -7.75 -13.25
N GLY A 87 1.32 -7.27 -12.01
CA GLY A 87 0.36 -6.24 -11.63
C GLY A 87 -1.11 -6.64 -11.79
N VAL A 88 -1.64 -7.36 -10.81
CA VAL A 88 -3.08 -7.25 -10.52
C VAL A 88 -3.20 -6.13 -9.50
N GLU A 89 -3.70 -4.96 -9.90
CA GLU A 89 -4.12 -3.98 -8.90
C GLU A 89 -5.17 -4.65 -8.02
N PRO A 90 -5.12 -4.52 -6.68
CA PRO A 90 -6.20 -5.01 -5.85
C PRO A 90 -7.49 -4.35 -6.35
N ILE A 91 -8.48 -5.15 -6.75
CA ILE A 91 -9.83 -4.66 -7.02
C ILE A 91 -10.29 -4.03 -5.71
N VAL A 92 -10.16 -2.71 -5.63
CA VAL A 92 -10.77 -1.94 -4.56
C VAL A 92 -12.26 -1.95 -4.90
N THR A 93 -12.99 -2.94 -4.39
CA THR A 93 -14.44 -2.81 -4.26
C THR A 93 -14.67 -1.69 -3.24
N ILE A 94 -14.69 -0.46 -3.73
CA ILE A 94 -15.25 0.65 -2.97
C ILE A 94 -16.74 0.39 -2.97
N ASP A 95 -17.24 -0.24 -1.91
CA ASP A 95 -18.67 -0.22 -1.64
C ASP A 95 -19.05 1.24 -1.33
N ARG A 96 -19.52 1.96 -2.37
CA ARG A 96 -19.93 3.37 -2.29
C ARG A 96 -21.34 3.53 -1.71
N ASN A 97 -21.84 2.57 -0.93
CA ASN A 97 -23.11 2.71 -0.21
C ASN A 97 -22.93 3.05 1.28
N SER A 98 -22.07 4.01 1.59
CA SER A 98 -22.06 4.69 2.91
C SER A 98 -22.79 6.04 2.86
N HIS A 99 -23.96 6.11 2.21
CA HIS A 99 -24.84 7.29 2.29
C HIS A 99 -25.55 7.39 3.67
N ALA A 100 -25.36 6.41 4.56
CA ALA A 100 -25.99 6.36 5.88
C ALA A 100 -25.24 7.12 7.00
N LEU A 101 -24.06 7.70 6.73
CA LEU A 101 -23.27 8.41 7.77
C LEU A 101 -23.26 9.95 7.64
N GLN A 102 -23.89 10.51 6.60
CA GLN A 102 -23.95 11.98 6.44
C GLN A 102 -25.25 12.61 6.96
N GLU A 103 -26.29 11.82 7.26
CA GLU A 103 -27.54 12.35 7.85
C GLU A 103 -27.50 12.43 9.38
N ALA A 104 -26.66 11.64 10.07
CA ALA A 104 -26.59 11.65 11.53
C ALA A 104 -25.86 12.87 12.13
N ILE A 105 -25.13 13.66 11.33
CA ILE A 105 -24.41 14.86 11.79
C ILE A 105 -25.20 16.15 11.50
N ARG A 106 -26.32 16.08 10.78
CA ARG A 106 -27.07 17.26 10.36
C ARG A 106 -28.23 17.67 11.28
N ASP A 107 -28.72 16.76 12.13
CA ASP A 107 -29.91 17.02 12.98
C ASP A 107 -29.61 17.48 14.42
N GLU A 108 -28.35 17.62 14.83
CA GLU A 108 -28.00 18.03 16.20
C GLU A 108 -27.36 19.43 16.29
N ALA A 109 -27.66 20.31 15.33
CA ALA A 109 -27.09 21.67 15.28
C ALA A 109 -28.13 22.80 15.12
N THR A 110 -29.39 22.56 15.48
CA THR A 110 -30.40 23.62 15.54
C THR A 110 -31.28 23.46 16.76
N GLU A 111 -30.88 24.08 17.87
CA GLU A 111 -31.75 24.88 18.75
C GLU A 111 -30.95 25.43 19.93
N ILE A 112 -30.39 26.63 19.78
CA ILE A 112 -30.13 27.51 20.92
C ILE A 112 -30.80 28.86 20.61
N PRO A 113 -31.91 29.21 21.26
CA PRO A 113 -32.55 30.49 21.04
C PRO A 113 -31.72 31.63 21.64
N ALA A 114 -31.51 32.66 20.81
CA ALA A 114 -30.86 33.92 21.19
C ALA A 114 -31.60 34.59 22.36
N THR A 115 -30.94 34.70 23.52
CA THR A 115 -31.47 35.41 24.68
C THR A 115 -30.63 36.67 24.95
N LYS A 116 -31.27 37.81 24.65
CA LYS A 116 -31.08 39.21 25.07
C LYS A 116 -29.80 39.63 25.81
N ALA A 117 -29.17 40.66 25.25
CA ALA A 117 -28.20 41.54 25.91
C ALA A 117 -28.75 42.13 27.22
N ILE A 118 -27.98 42.01 28.30
CA ILE A 118 -28.18 42.74 29.55
C ILE A 118 -26.97 43.66 29.73
N THR A 119 -27.20 44.96 29.56
CA THR A 119 -26.31 46.03 29.98
C THR A 119 -26.40 46.14 31.51
N ILE A 120 -25.29 45.96 32.21
CA ILE A 120 -25.20 46.26 33.65
C ILE A 120 -24.35 47.51 33.81
N GLN A 121 -24.98 48.63 34.19
CA GLN A 121 -24.32 49.79 34.76
C GLN A 121 -23.78 49.42 36.14
N SER A 122 -22.50 49.69 36.40
CA SER A 122 -21.92 49.66 37.74
C SER A 122 -22.05 51.05 38.39
N PRO A 123 -22.56 51.17 39.63
CA PRO A 123 -22.25 52.30 40.49
C PRO A 123 -21.07 51.91 41.40
N PHE A 124 -20.07 52.78 41.47
CA PHE A 124 -19.33 53.24 42.66
C PHE A 124 -18.04 53.93 42.22
#